data_AF-A0A1V4U2Z6-F1
#
_entry.id   AF-A0A1V4U2Z6-F1
#
_cell.length_a   1.000
_cell.length_b   1.000
_cell.length_c   1.000
_cell.angle_alpha   90.00
_cell.angle_beta   90.00
_cell.angle_gamma   90.00
#
_symmetry.space_group_name_H-M   'P 1'
#
loop_
_entity.id
_entity.type
_entity.pdbx_description
1 polymer ?
#
loop_
_entity_poly.entity_id
_entity_poly.type
_entity_poly.pdbx_seq_one_letter_code
_entity_poly.pdbx_strand_id
1 'polypeptide(L)' 'MNAYVKDTCSEWYEVPPGFEFRGVNLLLPAPMAMGFKRRKKKVLVPFVKPCYGPMLVEVDAQDGEFEEIIKRLGCAKE' A
#
# COMPACT_ATOMS: atom_id res chain seq x y z
N MET A 1 5.80 -11.01 3.90
CA MET A 1 4.92 -9.82 3.86
C MET A 1 3.99 -9.84 2.65
N ASN A 2 4.48 -9.79 1.40
CA ASN A 2 3.62 -9.82 0.20
C ASN A 2 2.64 -11.00 0.18
N ALA A 3 3.08 -12.22 0.51
CA ALA A 3 2.21 -13.39 0.58
C ALA A 3 1.02 -13.20 1.57
N TYR A 4 1.27 -12.60 2.74
CA TYR A 4 0.22 -12.30 3.71
C TYR A 4 -0.81 -11.30 3.17
N VAL A 5 -0.36 -10.26 2.47
CA VAL A 5 -1.27 -9.28 1.84
C VAL A 5 -2.15 -9.98 0.80
N LYS A 6 -1.54 -10.79 -0.08
CA LYS A 6 -2.23 -11.50 -1.16
C LYS A 6 -3.22 -12.56 -0.66
N ASP A 7 -2.93 -13.17 0.48
CA ASP A 7 -3.81 -14.16 1.13
C ASP A 7 -5.00 -13.50 1.84
N THR A 8 -4.75 -12.40 2.56
CA THR A 8 -5.77 -11.78 3.43
C THR A 8 -6.60 -10.68 2.78
N CYS A 9 -6.15 -10.14 1.64
CA CYS A 9 -6.85 -9.07 0.92
C CYS A 9 -7.28 -9.57 -0.46
N SER A 10 -8.59 -9.58 -0.72
CA SER A 10 -9.15 -9.97 -2.02
C SER A 10 -8.78 -9.00 -3.16
N GLU A 11 -8.32 -7.80 -2.82
CA GLU A 11 -7.85 -6.77 -3.74
C GLU A 11 -6.53 -6.20 -3.22
N TRP A 12 -5.53 -6.12 -4.09
CA TRP A 12 -4.20 -5.61 -3.77
C TRP A 12 -3.51 -5.09 -5.03
N TYR A 13 -2.55 -4.19 -4.83
CA TYR A 13 -1.76 -3.59 -5.90
C TYR A 13 -0.28 -3.59 -5.53
N GLU A 14 0.60 -3.71 -6.53
CA GLU A 14 2.03 -3.48 -6.32
C GLU A 14 2.29 -1.98 -6.25
N VAL A 15 3.03 -1.58 -5.23
CA VAL A 15 3.42 -0.20 -4.99
C VAL A 15 4.92 -0.09 -5.19
N PRO A 16 5.40 0.80 -6.09
CA PRO A 16 6.82 0.95 -6.34
C PRO A 16 7.54 1.69 -5.19
N PRO A 17 8.87 1.54 -5.07
CA PRO A 17 9.69 2.38 -4.21
C PRO A 17 9.45 3.88 -4.42
N GLY A 18 9.41 4.65 -3.33
CA GLY A 18 9.22 6.09 -3.39
C GLY A 18 7.79 6.56 -3.65
N PHE A 19 6.81 5.66 -3.74
CA PHE A 19 5.40 6.06 -3.84
C PHE A 19 4.99 6.90 -2.63
N GLU A 20 4.37 8.05 -2.89
CA GLU A 20 3.86 8.93 -1.83
C GLU A 20 2.45 8.51 -1.40
N PHE A 21 2.28 8.15 -0.13
CA PHE A 21 0.99 7.86 0.47
C PHE A 21 0.69 8.89 1.57
N ARG A 22 -0.35 9.71 1.38
CA ARG A 22 -0.76 10.79 2.31
C ARG A 22 0.39 11.76 2.67
N GLY A 23 1.17 12.21 1.68
CA GLY A 23 2.32 13.08 1.90
C GLY A 23 3.55 12.38 2.50
N VAL A 24 3.51 11.04 2.68
CA VAL A 24 4.63 10.25 3.18
C VAL A 24 5.20 9.38 2.06
N ASN A 25 6.48 9.59 1.73
CA ASN A 25 7.19 8.72 0.79
C ASN A 25 7.45 7.35 1.42
N LEU A 26 6.96 6.30 0.77
CA LEU A 26 7.20 4.94 1.21
C LEU A 26 8.62 4.51 0.83
N LEU A 27 9.44 4.26 1.85
CA LEU A 27 10.86 3.87 1.73
C LEU A 27 11.03 2.38 1.35
N LEU A 28 10.21 1.88 0.42
CA LEU A 28 10.20 0.47 0.04
C LEU A 28 11.52 0.12 -0.67
N PRO A 29 12.19 -0.99 -0.33
CA PRO A 29 13.43 -1.40 -1.00
C PRO A 29 13.18 -2.01 -2.40
N ALA A 30 11.94 -2.41 -2.68
CA ALA A 30 11.48 -3.03 -3.92
C ALA A 30 9.97 -2.82 -4.04
N PRO A 31 9.33 -3.14 -5.19
CA PRO A 31 7.88 -3.18 -5.27
C PRO A 31 7.27 -4.11 -4.22
N MET A 32 6.26 -3.62 -3.49
CA MET A 32 5.58 -4.39 -2.42
C MET A 32 4.07 -4.32 -2.55
N ALA A 33 3.38 -5.34 -2.06
CA ALA A 33 1.92 -5.40 -2.13
C ALA A 33 1.27 -4.47 -1.08
N MET A 34 0.37 -3.60 -1.54
CA MET A 34 -0.57 -2.85 -0.72
C MET A 34 -1.95 -3.47 -0.84
N GLY A 35 -2.57 -3.79 0.30
CA GLY A 35 -3.83 -4.55 0.35
C GLY A 35 -5.02 -3.67 0.67
N PHE A 36 -6.14 -3.87 -0.01
CA PHE A 36 -7.37 -3.11 0.21
C PHE A 36 -8.42 -3.98 0.89
N LYS A 37 -8.88 -3.55 2.08
CA LYS A 37 -9.98 -4.19 2.81
C LYS A 37 -11.23 -3.31 2.71
N ARG A 38 -11.82 -3.23 1.51
CA ARG A 38 -12.96 -2.34 1.20
C ARG A 38 -14.12 -2.45 2.20
N ARG A 39 -14.54 -3.67 2.55
CA ARG A 39 -15.63 -3.91 3.52
C ARG A 39 -15.34 -3.33 4.91
N LYS A 40 -14.06 -3.28 5.31
CA LYS A 40 -13.62 -2.74 6.60
C LYS A 40 -13.20 -1.27 6.51
N LYS A 41 -13.21 -0.67 5.32
CA LYS A 41 -12.62 0.66 5.04
C LYS A 41 -11.19 0.76 5.61
N LYS A 42 -10.35 -0.23 5.32
CA LYS A 42 -8.93 -0.23 5.72
C LYS A 42 -8.00 -0.41 4.53
N VAL A 43 -6.83 0.23 4.59
CA VAL A 43 -5.69 0.00 3.70
C VAL A 43 -4.58 -0.68 4.49
N LEU A 44 -4.02 -1.76 3.95
CA LEU A 44 -2.84 -2.42 4.47
C LEU A 44 -1.61 -1.89 3.71
N VAL A 45 -0.91 -0.95 4.33
CA VAL A 45 0.18 -0.19 3.72
C VAL A 45 1.52 -0.89 3.99
N PRO A 46 2.31 -1.22 2.96
CA PRO A 46 3.70 -1.59 3.16
C PRO A 46 4.48 -0.33 3.58
N PHE A 47 5.15 -0.41 4.72
CA PHE A 47 5.94 0.70 5.25
C PHE A 47 7.29 0.18 5.75
N VAL A 48 8.33 0.98 5.59
CA VAL A 48 9.68 0.62 6.05
C VAL A 48 10.12 1.65 7.06
N LYS A 49 10.34 1.18 8.28
CA LYS A 49 10.98 1.99 9.32
C LYS A 49 12.49 1.72 9.25
N PRO A 50 13.36 2.72 9.01
CA PRO A 50 14.79 2.51 8.75
C PRO A 50 15.51 1.63 9.78
N CYS A 51 15.17 1.76 11.06
CA CYS A 51 15.83 1.01 12.13
C CYS A 51 15.17 -0.35 12.46
N TYR A 52 14.08 -0.72 11.78
CA TYR A 52 13.30 -1.93 12.09
C TYR A 52 13.03 -2.82 10.87
N GLY A 53 13.06 -2.24 9.68
CA GLY A 53 12.76 -2.92 8.43
C GLY A 53 11.29 -2.82 7.99
N PRO A 54 10.88 -3.65 7.02
CA PRO A 54 9.55 -3.61 6.44
C PRO A 54 8.47 -4.14 7.39
N MET A 55 7.34 -3.44 7.44
CA MET A 55 6.16 -3.77 8.23
C MET A 55 4.87 -3.40 7.49
N LEU A 56 3.77 -4.06 7.85
CA LEU A 56 2.43 -3.71 7.36
C LEU A 56 1.74 -2.84 8.40
N VAL A 57 1.23 -1.70 7.97
CA VAL A 57 0.41 -0.82 8.80
C VAL A 57 -1.01 -0.86 8.28
N GLU A 58 -1.97 -1.16 9.15
CA GLU A 58 -3.39 -1.06 8.81
C GLU A 58 -3.89 0.33 9.18
N VAL A 59 -4.40 1.08 8.20
CA VAL A 59 -4.94 2.43 8.39
C VAL A 59 -6.38 2.53 7.90
N ASP A 60 -7.17 3.41 8.51
CA ASP A 60 -8.51 3.74 8.01
C ASP A 60 -8.44 4.38 6.64
N ALA A 61 -9.21 3.85 5.71
CA ALA A 61 -9.36 4.40 4.37
C ALA A 61 -10.23 5.66 4.42
N GLN A 62 -9.79 6.73 3.77
CA GLN A 62 -10.60 7.93 3.55
C GLN A 62 -11.55 7.73 2.37
N ASP A 63 -12.63 8.52 2.31
CA ASP A 63 -13.57 8.46 1.19
C ASP A 63 -12.87 8.76 -0.15
N GLY A 64 -13.01 7.86 -1.12
CA GLY A 64 -12.38 7.96 -2.45
C GLY A 64 -10.89 7.60 -2.50
N GLU A 65 -10.27 7.27 -1.37
CA GLU A 65 -8.82 7.02 -1.30
C GLU A 65 -8.40 5.78 -2.09
N PHE A 66 -9.21 4.71 -2.08
CA PHE A 66 -8.89 3.50 -2.85
C PHE A 66 -8.75 3.82 -4.35
N GLU A 67 -9.70 4.57 -4.88
CA GLU A 67 -9.79 4.98 -6.28
C GLU A 67 -8.64 5.94 -6.65
N GLU A 68 -8.28 6.86 -5.75
CA GLU A 68 -7.12 7.74 -5.94
C GLU A 68 -5.82 6.93 -6.05
N ILE A 69 -5.59 6.01 -5.11
CA ILE A 69 -4.38 5.16 -5.12
C ILE A 69 -4.33 4.34 -6.41
N ILE A 70 -5.43 3.69 -6.80
CA ILE A 70 -5.48 2.88 -8.04
C ILE A 70 -5.14 3.73 -9.26
N LYS A 71 -5.71 4.93 -9.36
CA LYS A 71 -5.44 5.84 -10.46
C LYS A 71 -3.96 6.22 -10.53
N ARG A 72 -3.34 6.51 -9.38
CA ARG A 72 -1.92 6.89 -9.30
C ARG A 72 -0.99 5.72 -9.62
N LEU A 73 -1.30 4.51 -9.13
CA LEU A 73 -0.54 3.30 -9.44
C LEU A 73 -0.68 2.89 -10.91
N GLY A 74 -1.84 3.14 -11.53
CA GLY A 74 -2.05 2.93 -12.96
C GLY A 74 -1.23 3.88 -13.84
N CYS A 75 -0.92 5.08 -13.34
CA CYS A 75 -0.09 6.08 -14.03
C CYS A 75 1.41 5.86 -13.82
N ALA A 76 1.82 5.19 -12.73
CA ALA A 76 3.22 4.95 -12.36
C ALA A 76 3.87 3.73 -13.05
N LYS A 77 3.28 3.23 -14.14
CA LYS A 77 3.89 2.20 -14.99
C LYS A 77 4.81 2.87 -16.02
N GLU A 78 5.98 3.32 -15.60
CA GLU A 78 7.04 3.80 -16.51
C GLU A 78 8.36 3.06 -16.23
#